data_AF-A0A1G9QSR5-F1
#
_entry.id   AF-A0A1G9QSR5-F1
#
_cell.length_a   1.000
_cell.length_b   1.000
_cell.length_c   1.000
_cell.angle_alpha   90.00
_cell.angle_beta   90.00
_cell.angle_gamma   90.00
#
_symmetry.space_group_name_H-M   'P 1'
#
loop_
_entity.id
_entity.type
_entity.pdbx_description
1 polymer ?
#
loop_
_entity_poly.entity_id
_entity_poly.type
_entity_poly.pdbx_seq_one_letter_code
_entity_poly.pdbx_strand_id
1 'polypeptide(L)'
;MNIILIYKAMPLHMKALVHPNVDGTYTIFVNSLIDHNNQVKAVLHEVSHIQCGDFDANAHADVLEHLLHGQEVSKSDLPDIQFFVVA
;
A
#
# COMPACT_ATOMS: atom_id res chain seq x y z
N MET A 1 6.80 13.31 2.35
CA MET A 1 6.96 12.01 1.67
C MET A 1 6.05 12.02 0.45
N ASN A 2 6.57 11.76 -0.76
CA ASN A 2 5.77 11.76 -1.99
C ASN A 2 5.60 10.34 -2.50
N ILE A 3 4.34 9.93 -2.70
CA ILE A 3 3.96 8.59 -3.14
C ILE A 3 3.11 8.71 -4.40
N ILE A 4 3.47 7.94 -5.43
CA ILE A 4 2.77 7.85 -6.70
C ILE A 4 2.03 6.51 -6.71
N LEU A 5 0.71 6.53 -6.92
CA LEU A 5 -0.08 5.32 -7.09
C LEU A 5 -0.30 5.04 -8.57
N ILE A 6 0.08 3.84 -9.04
CA ILE A 6 -0.15 3.39 -10.41
C ILE A 6 -1.03 2.15 -10.40
N TYR A 7 -2.27 2.30 -10.86
CA TYR A 7 -3.19 1.18 -11.00
C TYR A 7 -2.93 0.47 -12.33
N LYS A 8 -2.62 -0.83 -12.27
CA LYS A 8 -2.41 -1.66 -13.46
C LYS A 8 -2.89 -3.08 -13.24
N ALA A 9 -3.25 -3.77 -14.33
CA ALA A 9 -3.56 -5.18 -14.26
C ALA A 9 -2.30 -5.98 -13.92
N MET A 10 -2.36 -6.77 -12.85
CA MET A 10 -1.27 -7.62 -12.38
C MET A 10 -1.81 -9.03 -12.07
N PRO A 11 -0.95 -10.06 -12.00
CA PRO A 11 -1.37 -11.38 -11.53
C PRO A 11 -2.12 -11.29 -10.20
N LEU A 12 -3.21 -12.05 -10.04
CA LEU A 12 -4.11 -11.94 -8.88
C LEU A 12 -3.44 -12.22 -7.52
N HIS A 13 -2.31 -12.93 -7.50
CA HIS A 13 -1.53 -13.18 -6.29
C HIS A 13 -0.78 -11.93 -5.80
N MET A 14 -0.61 -10.92 -6.65
CA MET A 14 0.09 -9.67 -6.33
C MET A 14 -0.94 -8.55 -6.15
N LYS A 15 -1.13 -8.11 -4.91
CA LYS A 15 -2.11 -7.05 -4.56
C LYS A 15 -1.54 -5.65 -4.81
N ALA A 16 -0.32 -5.39 -4.35
CA ALA A 16 0.44 -4.19 -4.64
C ALA A 16 1.95 -4.46 -4.57
N LEU A 17 2.75 -3.48 -4.97
CA LEU A 17 4.21 -3.48 -4.87
C LEU A 17 4.75 -2.05 -4.76
N VAL A 18 5.60 -1.80 -3.77
CA VAL A 18 6.36 -0.55 -3.64
C VAL A 18 7.70 -0.60 -4.38
N HIS A 19 8.04 0.51 -5.01
CA HIS A 19 9.35 0.77 -5.59
C HIS A 19 9.89 2.12 -5.08
N PRO A 20 11.00 2.14 -4.32
CA PRO A 20 11.68 3.37 -3.97
C PRO A 20 12.40 3.95 -5.20
N ASN A 21 12.11 5.20 -5.53
CA ASN A 21 12.71 5.91 -6.65
C ASN A 21 14.03 6.59 -6.22
N VAL A 22 14.91 6.86 -7.20
CA VAL A 22 16.23 7.50 -6.97
C VAL A 22 16.11 8.93 -6.42
N ASP A 23 15.01 9.62 -6.72
CA ASP A 23 14.73 10.99 -6.29
C ASP A 23 14.15 11.09 -4.86
N GLY A 24 14.04 9.96 -4.15
CA GLY A 24 13.47 9.89 -2.80
C GLY A 24 11.95 9.87 -2.76
N THR A 25 11.29 9.73 -3.91
CA THR A 25 9.85 9.43 -3.99
C THR A 25 9.59 7.92 -4.03
N TYR A 26 8.34 7.51 -3.88
CA TYR A 26 7.95 6.10 -3.92
C TYR A 26 6.87 5.89 -4.95
N THR A 27 6.93 4.76 -5.65
CA THR A 27 5.88 4.31 -6.57
C THR A 27 5.22 3.06 -6.02
N ILE A 28 3.92 3.09 -5.78
CA ILE A 28 3.14 1.91 -5.43
C ILE A 28 2.33 1.48 -6.65
N PHE A 29 2.60 0.28 -7.15
CA PHE A 29 1.78 -0.36 -8.15
C PHE A 29 0.64 -1.09 -7.49
N VAL A 30 -0.61 -0.78 -7.86
CA VAL A 30 -1.82 -1.37 -7.26
C VAL A 30 -2.53 -2.24 -8.30
N ASN A 31 -2.94 -3.44 -7.92
CA ASN A 31 -3.62 -4.35 -8.84
C ASN A 31 -5.02 -3.84 -9.15
N SER A 32 -5.27 -3.46 -10.39
CA SER A 32 -6.58 -2.96 -10.82
C SER A 32 -7.64 -4.06 -10.94
N LEU A 33 -7.26 -5.34 -10.83
CA LEU A 33 -8.17 -6.50 -10.97
C LEU A 33 -8.82 -6.93 -9.64
N ILE A 34 -8.37 -6.40 -8.49
CA ILE A 34 -8.98 -6.67 -7.17
C ILE A 34 -9.99 -5.57 -6.83
N ASP A 35 -10.90 -5.85 -5.89
CA ASP A 35 -11.90 -4.88 -5.46
C ASP A 35 -11.28 -3.68 -4.73
N HIS A 36 -12.02 -2.57 -4.70
CA HIS A 36 -11.56 -1.30 -4.16
C HIS A 36 -11.10 -1.40 -2.69
N ASN A 37 -11.79 -2.19 -1.85
CA ASN A 37 -11.39 -2.34 -0.45
C ASN A 37 -10.02 -3.03 -0.35
N ASN A 38 -9.81 -4.08 -1.15
CA ASN A 38 -8.51 -4.74 -1.21
C ASN A 38 -7.41 -3.87 -1.84
N GLN A 39 -7.74 -2.98 -2.78
CA GLN A 39 -6.79 -1.97 -3.28
C GLN A 39 -6.36 -1.00 -2.19
N VAL A 40 -7.30 -0.48 -1.39
CA VAL A 40 -7.02 0.42 -0.26
C VAL A 40 -6.13 -0.29 0.77
N LYS A 41 -6.47 -1.53 1.14
CA LYS A 41 -5.64 -2.33 2.07
C LYS A 41 -4.22 -2.55 1.53
N ALA A 42 -4.10 -2.87 0.24
CA ALA A 42 -2.80 -3.08 -0.40
C ALA A 42 -1.96 -1.80 -0.39
N VAL A 43 -2.56 -0.63 -0.67
CA VAL A 43 -1.85 0.66 -0.58
C VAL A 43 -1.38 0.95 0.85
N LEU A 44 -2.24 0.71 1.85
CA LEU A 44 -1.88 0.92 3.26
C LEU A 44 -0.72 0.01 3.69
N HIS A 45 -0.70 -1.23 3.20
CA HIS A 45 0.38 -2.17 3.45
C HIS A 45 1.71 -1.66 2.89
N GLU A 46 1.74 -1.23 1.62
CA GLU A 46 2.96 -0.69 1.01
C GLU A 46 3.42 0.63 1.66
N VAL A 47 2.48 1.45 2.14
CA VAL A 47 2.79 2.66 2.92
C VAL A 47 3.48 2.31 4.25
N SER A 48 3.02 1.27 4.94
CA SER A 48 3.67 0.78 6.16
C SER A 48 5.12 0.39 5.89
N HIS A 49 5.39 -0.24 4.74
CA HIS A 49 6.75 -0.61 4.34
C HIS A 49 7.66 0.60 4.12
N ILE A 50 7.12 1.67 3.53
CA ILE A 50 7.85 2.92 3.35
C ILE A 50 8.21 3.56 4.70
N GLN A 51 7.29 3.54 5.66
CA GLN A 51 7.50 4.15 6.98
C GLN A 51 8.51 3.37 7.84
N CYS A 52 8.46 2.04 7.79
CA CYS A 52 9.36 1.17 8.55
C CYS A 52 10.72 0.96 7.85
N GLY A 53 10.84 1.34 6.57
CA GLY A 53 12.03 1.13 5.75
C GLY A 53 12.27 -0.35 5.43
N ASP A 54 11.26 -1.21 5.60
CA ASP A 54 11.33 -2.65 5.39
C ASP A 54 10.70 -3.01 4.04
N PHE A 55 11.45 -2.83 2.96
CA PHE A 55 11.01 -3.22 1.61
C PHE A 55 11.08 -4.74 1.35
N ASP A 56 11.18 -5.55 2.40
CA ASP A 56 11.32 -7.00 2.28
C ASP A 56 9.93 -7.62 2.03
N ALA A 57 9.80 -8.29 0.89
CA ALA A 57 8.56 -8.62 0.21
C ALA A 57 7.66 -9.65 0.92
N ASN A 58 7.93 -9.97 2.19
CA ASN A 58 7.35 -11.15 2.85
C ASN A 58 7.09 -11.00 4.35
N ALA A 59 7.28 -9.83 4.95
CA ALA A 59 7.05 -9.63 6.38
C ALA A 59 5.56 -9.42 6.71
N HIS A 60 4.80 -10.51 6.63
CA HIS A 60 3.61 -10.75 7.47
C HIS A 60 2.42 -9.77 7.37
N ALA A 61 2.15 -9.19 6.20
CA ALA A 61 0.88 -8.51 5.92
C ALA A 61 -0.33 -9.40 6.22
N ASP A 62 -0.27 -10.67 5.84
CA ASP A 62 -1.36 -11.63 6.05
C ASP A 62 -1.65 -11.88 7.54
N VAL A 63 -0.65 -11.72 8.42
CA VAL A 63 -0.80 -11.87 9.87
C VAL A 63 -1.45 -10.62 10.46
N LEU A 64 -1.03 -9.43 10.02
CA LEU A 64 -1.68 -8.16 10.41
C LEU A 64 -3.10 -8.05 9.85
N GLU A 65 -3.35 -8.48 8.60
CA GLU A 65 -4.69 -8.52 7.98
C GLU A 65 -5.61 -9.53 8.70
N HIS A 66 -5.06 -10.64 9.23
CA HIS A 66 -5.81 -11.54 10.12
C HIS A 66 -6.09 -10.96 11.51
N LEU A 67 -5.14 -10.21 12.09
CA LEU A 67 -5.29 -9.59 13.41
C LEU A 67 -6.22 -8.37 13.38
N LEU A 68 -6.19 -7.59 12.29
CA LEU A 68 -6.98 -6.37 12.09
C LEU A 68 -8.39 -6.65 11.56
N HIS A 69 -8.72 -7.87 11.13
CA HIS A 69 -10.12 -8.25 10.87
C HIS A 69 -11.02 -8.17 12.13
N GLY A 70 -10.48 -7.81 13.31
CA GLY A 70 -11.24 -7.46 14.52
C GLY A 70 -11.26 -5.97 14.90
N GLN A 71 -10.52 -5.09 14.22
CA GLN A 71 -10.48 -3.66 14.57
C GLN A 71 -10.51 -2.77 13.32
N GLU A 72 -11.57 -1.97 13.22
CA GLU A 72 -11.68 -0.90 12.23
C GLU A 72 -10.57 0.13 12.46
N VAL A 73 -9.64 0.24 11.52
CA VAL A 73 -8.59 1.26 11.57
C VAL A 73 -9.24 2.63 11.30
N SER A 74 -9.32 3.46 12.32
CA SER A 74 -9.84 4.83 12.21
C SER A 74 -8.83 5.73 11.49
N LYS A 75 -9.35 6.65 10.66
CA LYS A 75 -8.60 7.67 9.89
C LYS A 75 -7.59 8.53 10.68
N SER A 76 -7.49 8.39 12.00
CA SER A 76 -6.64 9.16 12.90
C SER A 76 -5.15 8.82 12.83
N ASP A 77 -4.77 7.68 12.24
CA ASP A 77 -3.43 7.11 12.44
C ASP A 77 -2.40 7.51 11.37
N LEU A 78 -2.79 8.30 10.37
CA LEU A 78 -1.94 8.67 9.22
C LEU A 78 -1.97 10.19 8.91
N PRO A 79 -1.44 11.05 9.81
CA PRO A 79 -1.54 12.51 9.66
C PRO A 79 -0.71 13.09 8.49
N ASP A 80 0.31 12.39 7.99
CA ASP A 80 1.31 12.95 7.05
C ASP A 80 1.22 12.43 5.60
N ILE A 81 0.12 11.76 5.23
CA ILE A 81 -0.03 11.14 3.91
C ILE A 81 -1.03 11.91 3.05
N GLN A 82 -0.52 12.53 1.98
CA GLN A 82 -1.34 13.20 0.96
C GLN A 82 -1.46 12.30 -0.28
N PHE A 83 -2.67 11.92 -0.65
CA PHE A 83 -2.96 11.12 -1.84
C PHE A 83 -3.40 12.04 -3.00
N PHE A 84 -2.72 11.97 -4.14
CA PHE A 84 -3.11 12.66 -5.36
C PHE A 84 -3.54 11.64 -6.42
N VAL A 85 -4.73 11.83 -6.99
CA VAL A 85 -5.24 11.04 -8.11
C VAL A 85 -5.12 11.89 -9.37
N VAL A 86 -4.35 11.40 -10.35
CA VAL A 86 -4.27 12.02 -11.67
C VAL A 86 -5.14 11.19 -12.61
N ALA A 87 -6.16 11.83 -13.19
CA ALA A 87 -7.09 11.26 -14.16
C ALA A 87 -6.57 11.41 -15.59
#